data_AF-A0A9D9GQU1-F1
#
_entry.id   AF-A0A9D9GQU1-F1
#
_cell.length_a   1.000
_cell.length_b   1.000
_cell.length_c   1.000
_cell.angle_alpha   90.00
_cell.angle_beta   90.00
_cell.angle_gamma   90.00
#
_symmetry.space_group_name_H-M   'P 1'
#
loop_
_entity.id
_entity.type
_entity.pdbx_description
1 polymer ?
#
loop_
_entity_poly.entity_id
_entity_poly.type
_entity_poly.pdbx_seq_one_letter_code
_entity_poly.pdbx_strand_id
1 'polypeptide(L)'
;MKFCNVKSILIVLLLIIFSVTIVESGELFTSNVKAKREQKVSYFSRYFGVAAGSLIGIAFTYFAATDVPGFHGPKWKNLLTVTPALISGPIMGKYVVSKLTDRLLKAKPKPVKGLLLGSLYGAIAGTVIFTSCFAPMLITGNYLGTIKFNNMPKDYIVIRLLGASIAGGIAYGGTFGALIGAGCGIGISFYIGY
;
A
#
# COMPACT_ATOMS: atom_id res chain seq x y z
N MET A 1 -12.71 31.90 3.69
CA MET A 1 -12.38 30.45 3.58
C MET A 1 -13.19 29.88 2.43
N LYS A 2 -12.54 29.45 1.33
CA LYS A 2 -13.24 28.86 0.17
C LYS A 2 -13.42 27.36 0.42
N PHE A 3 -14.67 26.92 0.51
CA PHE A 3 -15.04 25.51 0.66
C PHE A 3 -14.44 24.68 -0.48
N CYS A 4 -13.65 23.66 -0.15
CA CYS A 4 -13.21 22.66 -1.11
C CYS A 4 -14.47 21.95 -1.63
N ASN A 5 -14.68 22.04 -2.94
CA ASN A 5 -15.92 21.67 -3.60
C ASN A 5 -16.09 20.15 -3.51
N VAL A 6 -17.10 19.66 -2.79
CA VAL A 6 -17.40 18.22 -2.56
C VAL A 6 -17.44 17.43 -3.88
N LYS A 7 -17.76 18.10 -4.99
CA LYS A 7 -17.72 17.56 -6.36
C LYS A 7 -16.33 17.08 -6.80
N SER A 8 -15.25 17.75 -6.39
CA SER A 8 -13.88 17.37 -6.77
C SER A 8 -13.42 16.09 -6.06
N ILE A 9 -13.86 15.86 -4.82
CA ILE A 9 -13.55 14.64 -4.06
C ILE A 9 -14.30 13.44 -4.68
N LEU A 10 -15.56 13.65 -5.08
CA LEU A 10 -16.38 12.62 -5.73
C LEU A 10 -15.81 12.20 -7.10
N ILE A 11 -15.26 13.14 -7.87
CA ILE A 11 -14.63 12.87 -9.18
C ILE A 11 -13.35 12.03 -9.02
N VAL A 12 -12.53 12.32 -8.00
CA VAL A 12 -11.32 11.51 -7.72
C VAL A 12 -11.69 10.11 -7.26
N LEU A 13 -12.71 9.97 -6.41
CA LEU A 13 -13.23 8.66 -5.99
C LEU A 13 -13.82 7.86 -7.16
N LEU A 14 -14.58 8.50 -8.05
CA LEU A 14 -15.13 7.87 -9.24
C LEU A 14 -14.04 7.47 -10.24
N LEU A 15 -12.98 8.26 -10.42
CA LEU A 15 -11.85 7.90 -11.27
C LEU A 15 -11.06 6.71 -10.72
N ILE A 16 -10.91 6.60 -9.40
CA ILE A 16 -10.28 5.43 -8.76
C ILE A 16 -11.15 4.18 -8.94
N ILE A 17 -12.48 4.30 -8.83
CA ILE A 17 -13.41 3.18 -9.02
C ILE A 17 -13.48 2.76 -10.50
N PHE A 18 -13.53 3.71 -11.44
CA PHE A 18 -13.62 3.45 -12.89
C PHE A 18 -12.33 2.84 -13.46
N SER A 19 -11.17 3.15 -12.87
CA SER A 19 -9.89 2.50 -13.19
C SER A 19 -9.83 1.04 -12.74
N VAL A 20 -10.69 0.63 -11.80
CA VAL A 20 -10.72 -0.71 -11.21
C VAL A 20 -11.68 -1.65 -11.98
N THR A 21 -12.73 -1.13 -12.62
CA THR A 21 -13.77 -1.94 -13.31
C THR A 21 -13.47 -2.31 -14.76
N ILE A 22 -12.53 -1.66 -15.46
CA ILE A 22 -12.29 -1.91 -16.91
C ILE A 22 -11.36 -3.12 -17.19
N VAL A 23 -10.79 -3.76 -16.17
CA VAL A 23 -9.82 -4.87 -16.36
C VAL A 23 -10.39 -6.22 -15.92
N GLU A 24 -11.67 -6.46 -16.25
CA GLU A 24 -12.38 -7.70 -15.90
C GLU A 24 -13.12 -8.26 -17.13
N SER A 25 -12.39 -8.85 -18.09
CA SER A 25 -12.97 -9.75 -19.08
C SER A 25 -11.93 -10.70 -19.71
N GLY A 26 -12.32 -11.98 -19.85
CA GLY A 26 -11.61 -13.05 -20.57
C GLY A 26 -10.89 -14.05 -19.65
N GLU A 27 -11.49 -15.22 -19.34
CA GLU A 27 -11.31 -16.53 -20.03
C GLU A 27 -10.02 -17.29 -19.59
N LEU A 28 -9.89 -18.62 -19.54
CA LEU A 28 -10.74 -19.81 -19.70
C LEU A 28 -10.00 -20.97 -18.98
N PHE A 29 -10.74 -22.04 -18.67
CA PHE A 29 -10.34 -23.33 -18.11
C PHE A 29 -9.04 -23.95 -18.66
N THR A 30 -8.14 -24.44 -17.78
CA THR A 30 -7.47 -25.78 -17.80
C THR A 30 -6.36 -25.93 -16.73
N SER A 31 -6.14 -27.16 -16.23
CA SER A 31 -5.08 -27.68 -15.32
C SER A 31 -5.39 -27.84 -13.81
N ASN A 32 -6.21 -28.84 -13.46
CA ASN A 32 -6.82 -29.05 -12.13
C ASN A 32 -5.88 -29.05 -10.89
N VAL A 33 -4.56 -29.28 -11.03
CA VAL A 33 -3.60 -29.21 -9.90
C VAL A 33 -2.79 -27.93 -9.90
N LYS A 34 -2.26 -27.51 -11.07
CA LYS A 34 -1.46 -26.29 -11.20
C LYS A 34 -2.34 -25.04 -11.06
N ALA A 35 -3.50 -25.03 -11.70
CA ALA A 35 -4.52 -24.00 -11.51
C ALA A 35 -4.98 -23.93 -10.04
N LYS A 36 -5.12 -25.07 -9.35
CA LYS A 36 -5.49 -25.10 -7.92
C LYS A 36 -4.41 -24.51 -7.02
N ARG A 37 -3.12 -24.71 -7.33
CA ARG A 37 -2.00 -24.06 -6.62
C ARG A 37 -1.94 -22.57 -6.89
N GLU A 38 -2.07 -22.16 -8.15
CA GLU A 38 -2.11 -20.74 -8.55
C GLU A 38 -3.30 -20.01 -7.90
N GLN A 39 -4.48 -20.64 -7.86
CA GLN A 39 -5.67 -20.10 -7.20
C GLN A 39 -5.48 -19.96 -5.68
N LYS A 40 -4.80 -20.91 -5.02
CA LYS A 40 -4.43 -20.79 -3.60
C LYS A 40 -3.48 -19.62 -3.34
N VAL A 41 -2.46 -19.45 -4.18
CA VAL A 41 -1.52 -18.33 -4.06
C VAL A 41 -2.24 -16.99 -4.26
N SER A 42 -3.08 -16.88 -5.29
CA SER A 42 -3.88 -15.69 -5.54
C SER A 42 -4.83 -15.39 -4.37
N TYR A 43 -5.52 -16.39 -3.81
CA TYR A 43 -6.37 -16.20 -2.65
C TYR A 43 -5.58 -15.74 -1.41
N PHE A 44 -4.45 -16.40 -1.11
CA PHE A 44 -3.59 -16.06 0.01
C PHE A 44 -2.99 -14.65 -0.11
N SER A 45 -2.65 -14.22 -1.33
CA SER A 45 -2.07 -12.89 -1.59
C SER A 45 -2.96 -11.75 -1.10
N ARG A 46 -4.29 -11.94 -1.10
CA ARG A 46 -5.25 -10.96 -0.57
C ARG A 46 -5.10 -10.79 0.94
N TYR A 47 -4.99 -11.90 1.69
CA TYR A 47 -4.78 -11.88 3.14
C TYR A 47 -3.41 -11.32 3.49
N PHE A 48 -2.38 -11.73 2.75
CA PHE A 48 -1.03 -11.20 2.93
C PHE A 48 -0.99 -9.68 2.69
N GLY A 49 -1.68 -9.19 1.66
CA GLY A 49 -1.82 -7.76 1.39
C GLY A 49 -2.54 -7.01 2.51
N VAL A 50 -3.65 -7.54 3.03
CA VAL A 50 -4.33 -6.98 4.21
C VAL A 50 -3.39 -6.90 5.40
N ALA A 51 -2.69 -8.00 5.72
CA ALA A 51 -1.77 -8.06 6.85
C ALA A 51 -0.62 -7.06 6.70
N ALA A 52 -0.01 -6.96 5.51
CA ALA A 52 1.06 -6.00 5.23
C ALA A 52 0.59 -4.54 5.44
N GLY A 53 -0.60 -4.20 4.95
CA GLY A 53 -1.21 -2.89 5.15
C GLY A 53 -1.53 -2.60 6.62
N SER A 54 -2.08 -3.59 7.34
CA SER A 54 -2.42 -3.47 8.76
C SER A 54 -1.17 -3.28 9.63
N LEU A 55 -0.09 -4.02 9.36
CA LEU A 55 1.15 -3.93 10.12
C LEU A 55 1.76 -2.53 10.06
N ILE A 56 1.70 -1.87 8.89
CA ILE A 56 2.17 -0.50 8.72
C ILE A 56 1.32 0.47 9.55
N GLY A 57 -0.01 0.34 9.53
CA GLY A 57 -0.89 1.17 10.35
C GLY A 57 -0.72 0.94 11.86
N ILE A 58 -0.52 -0.31 12.28
CA ILE A 58 -0.22 -0.67 13.68
C ILE A 58 1.13 -0.09 14.10
N ALA A 59 2.15 -0.15 13.25
CA ALA A 59 3.45 0.44 13.53
C ALA A 59 3.35 1.96 13.75
N PHE A 60 2.56 2.68 12.95
CA PHE A 60 2.31 4.11 13.22
C PHE A 60 1.52 4.34 14.50
N THR A 61 0.60 3.45 14.86
CA THR A 61 -0.16 3.55 16.11
C THR A 61 0.77 3.36 17.32
N TYR A 62 1.70 2.41 17.21
CA TYR A 62 2.76 2.20 18.19
C TYR A 62 3.66 3.44 18.32
N PHE A 63 4.18 3.97 17.20
CA PHE A 63 5.01 5.18 17.22
C PHE A 63 4.27 6.41 17.77
N ALA A 64 2.98 6.53 17.48
CA ALA A 64 2.10 7.57 18.01
C ALA A 64 1.82 7.41 19.51
N ALA A 65 1.96 6.19 20.06
CA ALA A 65 1.75 5.86 21.47
C ALA A 65 3.04 5.92 22.31
N THR A 66 4.21 5.74 21.70
CA THR A 66 5.52 5.75 22.37
C THR A 66 6.25 7.10 22.30
N ASP A 67 5.54 8.19 22.00
CA ASP A 67 6.07 9.57 21.93
C ASP A 67 7.36 9.70 21.09
N VAL A 68 7.43 8.95 19.97
CA VAL A 68 8.54 9.08 19.01
C VAL A 68 8.58 10.53 18.48
N PRO A 69 9.77 11.14 18.31
CA PRO A 69 9.89 12.51 17.82
C PRO A 69 9.08 12.72 16.53
N GLY A 70 8.07 13.60 16.59
CA GLY A 70 7.21 13.98 15.46
C GLY A 70 5.71 13.95 15.75
N PHE A 71 5.26 13.19 16.76
CA PHE A 71 3.88 13.27 17.27
C PHE A 71 3.80 14.21 18.47
N HIS A 72 2.87 15.16 18.44
CA HIS A 72 2.68 16.16 19.47
C HIS A 72 1.21 16.23 19.90
N GLY A 73 0.97 16.44 21.20
CA GLY A 73 -0.38 16.67 21.72
C GLY A 73 -1.03 15.43 22.34
N PRO A 74 -2.33 15.52 22.71
CA PRO A 74 -2.98 14.49 23.50
C PRO A 74 -3.18 13.18 22.73
N LYS A 75 -3.04 12.04 23.43
CA LYS A 75 -3.06 10.68 22.86
C LYS A 75 -4.25 10.40 21.94
N TRP A 76 -5.42 10.94 22.24
CA TRP A 76 -6.61 10.75 21.40
C TRP A 76 -6.49 11.41 20.01
N LYS A 77 -5.80 12.55 19.89
CA LYS A 77 -5.52 13.18 18.59
C LYS A 77 -4.49 12.38 17.80
N ASN A 78 -3.50 11.83 18.48
CA ASN A 78 -2.50 10.96 17.86
C ASN A 78 -3.17 9.70 17.30
N LEU A 79 -4.11 9.11 18.03
CA LEU A 79 -4.88 7.97 17.55
C LEU A 79 -5.72 8.32 16.30
N LEU A 80 -6.44 9.44 16.32
CA LEU A 80 -7.19 9.93 15.15
C LEU A 80 -6.30 10.23 13.94
N THR A 81 -5.05 10.63 14.17
CA THR A 81 -4.06 10.87 13.11
C THR A 81 -3.74 9.59 12.34
N VAL A 82 -3.72 8.45 13.03
CA VAL A 82 -3.34 7.14 12.45
C VAL A 82 -4.55 6.36 11.90
N THR A 83 -5.76 6.63 12.38
CA THR A 83 -6.99 5.93 11.95
C THR A 83 -7.16 5.82 10.43
N PRO A 84 -6.95 6.88 9.63
CA PRO A 84 -7.07 6.77 8.17
C PRO A 84 -6.09 5.76 7.57
N ALA A 85 -4.86 5.69 8.09
CA ALA A 85 -3.83 4.75 7.64
C ALA A 85 -4.18 3.30 7.96
N LEU A 86 -4.84 3.05 9.09
CA LEU A 86 -5.35 1.72 9.48
C LEU A 86 -6.45 1.22 8.54
N ILE A 87 -7.14 2.10 7.82
CA ILE A 87 -8.18 1.74 6.86
C ILE A 87 -7.62 1.67 5.44
N SER A 88 -6.88 2.70 5.01
CA SER A 88 -6.36 2.78 3.64
C SER A 88 -5.29 1.71 3.37
N GLY A 89 -4.42 1.43 4.34
CA GLY A 89 -3.35 0.44 4.22
C GLY A 89 -3.84 -0.96 3.87
N PRO A 90 -4.72 -1.58 4.67
CA PRO A 90 -5.24 -2.92 4.40
C PRO A 90 -6.02 -3.03 3.10
N ILE A 91 -6.83 -2.02 2.79
CA ILE A 91 -7.59 -1.94 1.53
C ILE A 91 -6.61 -1.94 0.36
N MET A 92 -5.66 -1.00 0.35
CA MET A 92 -4.69 -0.87 -0.74
C MET A 92 -3.79 -2.10 -0.84
N GLY A 93 -3.35 -2.65 0.29
CA GLY A 93 -2.55 -3.87 0.35
C GLY A 93 -3.26 -5.06 -0.28
N LYS A 94 -4.53 -5.30 0.05
CA LYS A 94 -5.36 -6.34 -0.59
C LYS A 94 -5.33 -6.22 -2.11
N TYR A 95 -5.60 -5.03 -2.65
CA TYR A 95 -5.72 -4.82 -4.09
C TYR A 95 -4.38 -4.92 -4.81
N VAL A 96 -3.36 -4.24 -4.33
CA VAL A 96 -2.07 -4.14 -5.02
C VAL A 96 -1.32 -5.47 -4.95
N VAL A 97 -1.29 -6.12 -3.80
CA VAL A 97 -0.61 -7.41 -3.65
C VAL A 97 -1.29 -8.49 -4.48
N SER A 98 -2.64 -8.54 -4.50
CA SER A 98 -3.37 -9.48 -5.36
C SER A 98 -3.02 -9.26 -6.82
N LYS A 99 -3.15 -8.03 -7.32
CA LYS A 99 -2.92 -7.69 -8.74
C LYS A 99 -1.49 -8.01 -9.19
N LEU A 100 -0.50 -7.73 -8.36
CA LEU A 100 0.90 -7.97 -8.69
C LEU A 100 1.28 -9.44 -8.54
N THR A 101 0.70 -10.15 -7.59
CA THR A 101 0.84 -11.61 -7.47
C THR A 101 0.24 -12.31 -8.68
N ASP A 102 -0.93 -11.90 -9.14
CA ASP A 102 -1.55 -12.45 -10.35
C ASP A 102 -0.68 -12.21 -11.60
N ARG A 103 -0.03 -11.04 -11.70
CA ARG A 103 0.95 -10.78 -12.77
C ARG A 103 2.19 -11.68 -12.67
N LEU A 104 2.69 -11.94 -11.46
CA LEU A 104 3.80 -12.85 -11.24
C LEU A 104 3.42 -14.30 -11.62
N LEU A 105 2.24 -14.75 -11.21
CA LEU A 105 1.71 -16.07 -11.54
C LEU A 105 1.52 -16.24 -13.06
N LYS A 106 0.99 -15.22 -13.76
CA LYS A 106 0.87 -15.23 -15.22
C LYS A 106 2.22 -15.31 -15.92
N ALA A 107 3.25 -14.66 -15.37
CA ALA A 107 4.60 -14.67 -15.95
C ALA A 107 5.34 -15.99 -15.77
N LYS A 108 4.90 -16.85 -14.83
CA LYS A 108 5.50 -18.17 -14.51
C LYS A 108 7.04 -18.13 -14.49
N PRO A 109 7.67 -17.23 -13.72
CA PRO A 109 9.11 -17.06 -13.80
C PRO A 109 9.86 -18.21 -13.13
N LYS A 110 11.00 -18.60 -13.70
CA LYS A 110 12.02 -19.43 -13.04
C LYS A 110 12.52 -18.74 -11.76
N PRO A 111 13.08 -19.45 -10.76
CA PRO A 111 13.41 -18.88 -9.45
C PRO A 111 14.24 -17.59 -9.48
N VAL A 112 15.28 -17.50 -10.32
CA VAL A 112 16.11 -16.28 -10.46
C VAL A 112 15.31 -15.10 -11.03
N LYS A 113 14.46 -15.36 -12.04
CA LYS A 113 13.56 -14.34 -12.58
C LYS A 113 12.43 -14.01 -11.60
N GLY A 114 12.02 -14.97 -10.77
CA GLY A 114 11.05 -14.84 -9.69
C GLY A 114 11.57 -13.94 -8.58
N LEU A 115 12.86 -14.02 -8.25
CA LEU A 115 13.55 -13.09 -7.35
C LEU A 115 13.45 -11.66 -7.89
N LEU A 116 13.84 -11.43 -9.15
CA LEU A 116 13.88 -10.09 -9.74
C LEU A 116 12.47 -9.50 -9.90
N LEU A 117 11.52 -10.25 -10.47
CA LEU A 117 10.14 -9.80 -10.63
C LEU A 117 9.44 -9.65 -9.28
N GLY A 118 9.70 -10.55 -8.34
CA GLY A 118 9.23 -10.47 -6.97
C GLY A 118 9.73 -9.21 -6.27
N SER A 119 11.01 -8.88 -6.44
CA SER A 119 11.61 -7.64 -5.90
C SER A 119 10.97 -6.40 -6.50
N LEU A 120 10.81 -6.36 -7.83
CA LEU A 120 10.21 -5.22 -8.51
C LEU A 120 8.75 -5.02 -8.11
N TYR A 121 7.95 -6.09 -8.16
CA TYR A 121 6.54 -6.03 -7.78
C TYR A 121 6.34 -5.78 -6.29
N GLY A 122 7.21 -6.37 -5.45
CA GLY A 122 7.26 -6.08 -4.03
C GLY A 122 7.55 -4.61 -3.77
N ALA A 123 8.54 -4.01 -4.46
CA ALA A 123 8.87 -2.60 -4.32
C ALA A 123 7.69 -1.68 -4.69
N ILE A 124 7.01 -2.00 -5.79
CA ILE A 124 5.81 -1.26 -6.21
C ILE A 124 4.71 -1.42 -5.16
N ALA A 125 4.45 -2.65 -4.69
CA ALA A 125 3.44 -2.92 -3.67
C ALA A 125 3.71 -2.15 -2.39
N GLY A 126 4.93 -2.27 -1.86
CA GLY A 126 5.35 -1.60 -0.64
C GLY A 126 5.30 -0.07 -0.77
N THR A 127 5.73 0.48 -1.91
CA THR A 127 5.62 1.93 -2.18
C THR A 127 4.18 2.40 -2.13
N VAL A 128 3.27 1.71 -2.82
CA VAL A 128 1.86 2.11 -2.88
C VAL A 128 1.17 1.97 -1.53
N ILE A 129 1.38 0.84 -0.84
CA ILE A 129 0.81 0.62 0.51
C ILE A 129 1.31 1.69 1.46
N PHE A 130 2.62 1.90 1.52
CA PHE A 130 3.23 2.84 2.45
C PHE A 130 2.79 4.28 2.15
N THR A 131 2.76 4.69 0.89
CA THR A 131 2.24 6.01 0.47
C THR A 131 0.77 6.16 0.86
N SER A 132 -0.05 5.11 0.66
CA SER A 132 -1.48 5.13 1.00
C SER A 132 -1.75 5.21 2.50
N CYS A 133 -0.80 4.76 3.34
CA CYS A 133 -0.83 4.94 4.79
C CYS A 133 -0.33 6.34 5.19
N PHE A 134 0.81 6.77 4.64
CA PHE A 134 1.49 7.99 5.02
C PHE A 134 0.71 9.25 4.62
N ALA A 135 0.18 9.30 3.40
CA ALA A 135 -0.53 10.48 2.89
C ALA A 135 -1.70 10.93 3.79
N PRO A 136 -2.68 10.06 4.11
CA PRO A 136 -3.80 10.47 4.95
C PRO A 136 -3.38 10.68 6.42
N MET A 137 -2.34 10.00 6.90
CA MET A 137 -1.77 10.24 8.23
C MET A 137 -1.15 11.64 8.32
N LEU A 138 -0.31 12.04 7.35
CA LEU A 138 0.31 13.35 7.33
C LEU A 138 -0.71 14.47 7.17
N ILE A 139 -1.71 14.28 6.30
CA ILE A 139 -2.79 15.26 6.10
C ILE A 139 -3.58 15.44 7.40
N THR A 140 -4.07 14.34 7.98
CA THR A 140 -4.85 14.38 9.22
C THR A 140 -4.03 14.93 10.38
N GLY A 141 -2.76 14.54 10.48
CA GLY A 141 -1.87 15.00 11.54
C GLY A 141 -1.56 16.49 11.45
N ASN A 142 -1.39 17.01 10.24
CA ASN A 142 -1.26 18.45 10.01
C ASN A 142 -2.56 19.21 10.38
N TYR A 143 -3.73 18.68 10.05
CA TYR A 143 -5.02 19.29 10.42
C TYR A 143 -5.29 19.27 11.93
N LEU A 144 -4.92 18.18 12.63
CA LEU A 144 -5.10 18.04 14.07
C LEU A 144 -3.99 18.72 14.89
N GLY A 145 -2.94 19.20 14.23
CA GLY A 145 -1.76 19.82 14.85
C GLY A 145 -0.86 18.83 15.58
N THR A 146 -1.00 17.53 15.30
CA THR A 146 -0.21 16.45 15.91
C THR A 146 1.11 16.22 15.20
N ILE A 147 1.18 16.51 13.90
CA ILE A 147 2.42 16.49 13.12
C ILE A 147 2.71 17.92 12.69
N LYS A 148 3.86 18.45 13.12
CA LYS A 148 4.28 19.82 12.82
C LYS A 148 5.51 19.81 11.93
N PHE A 149 5.42 20.51 10.80
CA PHE A 149 6.56 20.74 9.92
C PHE A 149 7.07 22.16 10.19
N ASN A 150 8.15 22.28 10.97
CA ASN A 150 8.64 23.57 11.48
C ASN A 150 8.88 24.64 10.40
N ASN A 151 9.13 24.26 9.14
CA ASN A 151 9.55 25.19 8.07
C ASN A 151 8.76 25.03 6.75
N MET A 152 7.54 24.49 6.76
CA MET A 152 6.74 24.44 5.52
C MET A 152 5.91 25.72 5.33
N PRO A 153 6.16 26.51 4.25
CA PRO A 153 5.25 27.59 3.91
C PRO A 153 3.84 27.02 3.71
N LYS A 154 2.82 27.73 4.21
CA LYS A 154 1.42 27.25 4.21
C LYS A 154 0.88 27.03 2.79
N ASP A 155 1.47 27.71 1.81
CA ASP A 155 1.16 27.54 0.40
C ASP A 155 1.60 26.14 -0.07
N TYR A 156 0.65 25.38 -0.60
CA TYR A 156 0.86 24.02 -1.12
C TYR A 156 1.26 22.96 -0.09
N ILE A 157 0.91 23.16 1.20
CA ILE A 157 1.25 22.19 2.26
C ILE A 157 0.77 20.78 1.92
N VAL A 158 -0.46 20.62 1.42
CA VAL A 158 -1.01 19.29 1.04
C VAL A 158 -0.18 18.63 -0.07
N ILE A 159 0.24 19.38 -1.08
CA ILE A 159 1.06 18.84 -2.18
C ILE A 159 2.43 18.40 -1.67
N ARG A 160 3.05 19.17 -0.77
CA ARG A 160 4.33 18.82 -0.14
C ARG A 160 4.20 17.56 0.73
N LEU A 161 3.11 17.43 1.49
CA LEU A 161 2.84 16.22 2.29
C LEU A 161 2.63 14.99 1.40
N LEU A 162 1.96 15.14 0.26
CA LEU A 162 1.83 14.06 -0.74
C LEU A 162 3.19 13.69 -1.33
N GLY A 163 4.00 14.68 -1.72
CA GLY A 163 5.36 14.45 -2.22
C GLY A 163 6.25 13.74 -1.20
N ALA A 164 6.21 14.16 0.08
CA ALA A 164 6.93 13.51 1.17
C ALA A 164 6.44 12.07 1.41
N SER A 165 5.13 11.84 1.29
CA SER A 165 4.54 10.50 1.42
C SER A 165 4.99 9.57 0.29
N ILE A 166 5.06 10.07 -0.94
CA ILE A 166 5.55 9.32 -2.10
C ILE A 166 7.05 9.03 -1.96
N ALA A 167 7.85 10.04 -1.59
CA ALA A 167 9.29 9.86 -1.40
C ALA A 167 9.59 8.86 -0.26
N GLY A 168 8.90 8.98 0.88
CA GLY A 168 8.97 8.01 1.97
C GLY A 168 8.47 6.63 1.55
N GLY A 169 7.42 6.57 0.74
CA GLY A 169 6.92 5.35 0.12
C GLY A 169 7.97 4.67 -0.75
N ILE A 170 8.65 5.40 -1.62
CA ILE A 170 9.70 4.85 -2.49
C ILE A 170 10.89 4.38 -1.65
N ALA A 171 11.37 5.22 -0.73
CA ALA A 171 12.56 4.92 0.07
C ALA A 171 12.33 3.75 1.02
N TYR A 172 11.30 3.81 1.87
CA TYR A 172 11.04 2.79 2.89
C TYR A 172 10.14 1.69 2.35
N GLY A 173 8.96 2.06 1.85
CA GLY A 173 7.99 1.10 1.30
C GLY A 173 8.57 0.29 0.14
N GLY A 174 9.29 0.93 -0.79
CA GLY A 174 9.96 0.27 -1.90
C GLY A 174 11.03 -0.71 -1.45
N THR A 175 11.89 -0.31 -0.52
CA THR A 175 12.98 -1.17 -0.02
C THR A 175 12.44 -2.40 0.72
N PHE A 176 11.55 -2.21 1.71
CA PHE A 176 10.98 -3.34 2.45
C PHE A 176 10.11 -4.22 1.55
N GLY A 177 9.34 -3.60 0.66
CA GLY A 177 8.56 -4.29 -0.35
C GLY A 177 9.43 -5.16 -1.25
N ALA A 178 10.58 -4.65 -1.72
CA ALA A 178 11.51 -5.39 -2.57
C ALA A 178 12.07 -6.63 -1.85
N LEU A 179 12.49 -6.49 -0.60
CA LEU A 179 13.06 -7.59 0.18
C LEU A 179 12.04 -8.72 0.40
N ILE A 180 10.84 -8.37 0.86
CA ILE A 180 9.77 -9.35 1.08
C ILE A 180 9.32 -9.95 -0.25
N GLY A 181 9.15 -9.11 -1.28
CA GLY A 181 8.76 -9.52 -2.61
C GLY A 181 9.76 -10.48 -3.27
N ALA A 182 11.07 -10.29 -3.05
CA ALA A 182 12.10 -11.20 -3.52
C ALA A 182 11.89 -12.61 -2.95
N GLY A 183 11.74 -12.72 -1.63
CA GLY A 183 11.51 -13.99 -0.94
C GLY A 183 10.20 -14.66 -1.37
N CYS A 184 9.11 -13.89 -1.39
CA CYS A 184 7.81 -14.39 -1.86
C CYS A 184 7.85 -14.81 -3.33
N GLY A 185 8.57 -14.06 -4.19
CA GLY A 185 8.66 -14.36 -5.61
C GLY A 185 9.39 -15.67 -5.89
N ILE A 186 10.51 -15.91 -5.20
CA ILE A 186 11.22 -17.20 -5.24
C ILE A 186 10.32 -18.33 -4.72
N GLY A 187 9.67 -18.12 -3.58
CA GLY A 187 8.78 -19.10 -2.96
C GLY A 187 7.61 -19.49 -3.88
N ILE A 188 7.01 -18.51 -4.55
CA ILE A 188 5.94 -18.73 -5.53
C ILE A 188 6.47 -19.54 -6.71
N SER A 189 7.65 -19.21 -7.25
CA SER A 189 8.27 -19.95 -8.35
C SER A 189 8.49 -21.43 -8.03
N PHE A 190 9.02 -21.75 -6.85
CA PHE A 190 9.17 -23.15 -6.40
C PHE A 190 7.81 -23.83 -6.18
N TYR A 191 6.85 -23.13 -5.57
CA TYR A 191 5.53 -23.72 -5.24
C TYR A 191 4.72 -24.13 -6.48
N ILE A 192 4.80 -23.34 -7.56
CA ILE A 192 4.12 -23.64 -8.83
C ILE A 192 4.85 -24.69 -9.68
N GLY A 193 5.97 -25.23 -9.20
CA GLY A 193 6.68 -26.37 -9.79
C GLY A 193 7.70 -25.99 -10.86
N TYR A 194 8.48 -24.93 -10.62
CA TYR A 194 9.78 -24.75 -11.27
C TYR A 194 10.91 -25.28 -10.40
#